data_AF-A0ABD7QUD1-F1
#
_entry.id   AF-A0ABD7QUD1-F1
#
_cell.length_a   1.000
_cell.length_b   1.000
_cell.length_c   1.000
_cell.angle_alpha   90.00
_cell.angle_beta   90.00
_cell.angle_gamma   90.00
#
_symmetry.space_group_name_H-M   'P 1'
#
loop_
_entity.id
_entity.type
_entity.pdbx_description
1 polymer ?
#
loop_
_entity_poly.entity_id
_entity_poly.type
_entity_poly.pdbx_seq_one_letter_code
_entity_poly.pdbx_strand_id
1 'polypeptide(L)'
;MVFYDARPIRTAGQVLLDVVVVAGMVAAVLLGRAVSASISALADIGTRVHDQGTAFQEQLRSTATALEKVPFIGKSVSAPLQDASQSAQRIAAAGAEQQQETLHVAHLLGTSSTAVLIIVLVVVWIRYRGGFIRLATLTQRLGQQPDGAELLAVRALTTRNAAGRLGVDVVDRWRHRDPEVIRALADLERRSTGLRVAPSRTS
;
A
#
# COMPACT_ATOMS: atom_id res chain seq x y z
N MET A 1 -22.37 3.88 39.30
CA MET A 1 -21.35 4.41 38.37
C MET A 1 -20.50 3.25 37.87
N VAL A 2 -20.62 2.90 36.59
CA VAL A 2 -19.54 2.58 35.65
C VAL A 2 -20.20 2.64 34.28
N PHE A 3 -20.08 3.78 33.60
CA PHE A 3 -20.44 3.91 32.18
C PHE A 3 -19.24 3.43 31.36
N TYR A 4 -19.19 2.13 31.07
CA TYR A 4 -18.25 1.57 30.10
C TYR A 4 -19.07 1.06 28.91
N ASP A 5 -19.58 2.00 28.11
CA ASP A 5 -20.09 1.65 26.79
C ASP A 5 -18.85 1.39 25.92
N ALA A 6 -18.52 0.12 25.69
CA ALA A 6 -17.33 -0.33 24.94
C ALA A 6 -17.44 -0.08 23.42
N ARG A 7 -18.12 1.00 23.02
CA ARG A 7 -18.38 1.39 21.62
C ARG A 7 -17.48 2.52 21.08
N PRO A 8 -17.03 3.54 21.86
CA PRO A 8 -16.19 4.61 21.33
C PRO A 8 -14.73 4.18 21.12
N ILE A 9 -14.20 3.24 21.92
CA ILE A 9 -12.81 2.76 21.76
C ILE A 9 -12.60 1.98 20.45
N ARG A 10 -13.62 1.21 19.99
CA ARG A 10 -13.55 0.53 18.68
C ARG A 10 -13.63 1.49 17.50
N THR A 11 -14.37 2.59 17.62
CA THR A 11 -14.53 3.59 16.54
C THR A 11 -13.35 4.55 16.47
N ALA A 12 -12.79 4.97 17.60
CA ALA A 12 -11.57 5.79 17.62
C ALA A 12 -10.36 5.05 17.05
N GLY A 13 -10.18 3.78 17.42
CA GLY A 13 -9.15 2.93 16.82
C GLY A 13 -9.35 2.73 15.31
N GLN A 14 -10.60 2.68 14.84
CA GLN A 14 -10.93 2.52 13.42
C GLN A 14 -10.62 3.78 12.61
N VAL A 15 -10.97 4.97 13.10
CA VAL A 15 -10.62 6.24 12.44
C VAL A 15 -9.11 6.45 12.43
N LEU A 16 -8.42 6.15 13.54
CA LEU A 16 -6.96 6.23 13.61
C LEU A 16 -6.30 5.28 12.60
N LEU A 17 -6.83 4.06 12.45
CA LEU A 17 -6.32 3.09 11.49
C LEU A 17 -6.53 3.56 10.05
N ASP A 18 -7.72 4.07 9.71
CA ASP A 18 -8.01 4.60 8.38
C ASP A 18 -7.09 5.78 8.04
N VAL A 19 -6.83 6.68 9.00
CA VAL A 19 -5.88 7.79 8.85
C VAL A 19 -4.46 7.28 8.63
N VAL A 20 -4.01 6.28 9.40
CA VAL A 20 -2.68 5.67 9.23
C VAL A 20 -2.57 5.00 7.87
N VAL A 21 -3.63 4.36 7.37
CA VAL A 21 -3.63 3.72 6.04
C VAL A 21 -3.53 4.75 4.93
N VAL A 22 -4.36 5.80 4.98
CA VAL A 22 -4.34 6.88 3.99
C VAL A 22 -2.99 7.62 4.03
N ALA A 23 -2.49 7.93 5.22
CA ALA A 23 -1.18 8.54 5.40
C ALA A 23 -0.05 7.64 4.85
N GLY A 24 -0.11 6.34 5.09
CA GLY A 24 0.82 5.36 4.54
C GLY A 24 0.78 5.29 3.01
N MET A 25 -0.40 5.38 2.41
CA MET A 25 -0.56 5.38 0.94
C MET A 25 0.00 6.67 0.32
N VAL A 26 -0.27 7.82 0.94
CA VAL A 26 0.32 9.11 0.52
C VAL A 26 1.84 9.07 0.66
N ALA A 27 2.36 8.58 1.79
CA ALA A 27 3.80 8.44 2.04
C ALA A 27 4.47 7.52 1.02
N ALA A 28 3.84 6.40 0.68
CA ALA A 28 4.33 5.47 -0.34
C ALA A 28 4.41 6.12 -1.73
N VAL A 29 3.38 6.87 -2.13
CA VAL A 29 3.38 7.62 -3.40
C VAL A 29 4.47 8.71 -3.40
N LEU A 30 4.61 9.46 -2.31
CA LEU A 30 5.65 10.49 -2.18
C LEU A 30 7.06 9.89 -2.24
N LEU A 31 7.28 8.75 -1.57
CA LEU A 31 8.54 8.04 -1.61
C LEU A 31 8.86 7.53 -3.02
N GLY A 32 7.88 6.94 -3.71
CA GLY A 32 8.04 6.51 -5.10
C GLY A 32 8.39 7.68 -6.04
N ARG A 33 7.74 8.84 -5.87
CA ARG A 33 8.08 10.06 -6.63
C ARG A 33 9.47 10.57 -6.32
N ALA A 34 9.87 10.57 -5.05
CA ALA A 34 11.21 11.00 -4.63
C ALA A 34 12.30 10.08 -5.21
N VAL A 35 12.09 8.76 -5.17
CA VAL A 35 13.00 7.79 -5.78
C VAL A 35 13.09 8.00 -7.29
N SER A 36 11.95 8.14 -7.98
CA SER A 36 11.94 8.40 -9.43
C SER A 36 12.65 9.70 -9.79
N ALA A 37 12.47 10.76 -9.01
CA ALA A 37 13.13 12.05 -9.23
C ALA A 37 14.66 11.93 -9.05
N SER A 38 15.11 11.23 -8.00
CA SER A 38 16.54 10.97 -7.79
C SER A 38 17.15 10.15 -8.92
N ILE A 39 16.43 9.15 -9.43
CA ILE A 39 16.86 8.32 -10.58
C ILE A 39 16.98 9.18 -11.84
N SER A 40 15.97 9.99 -12.16
CA SER A 40 16.01 10.89 -13.32
C SER A 40 17.16 11.90 -13.21
N ALA A 41 17.38 12.48 -12.04
CA ALA A 41 18.50 13.40 -11.81
C ALA A 41 19.86 12.74 -12.02
N LEU A 42 20.03 11.48 -11.60
CA LEU A 42 21.24 10.70 -11.87
C LEU A 42 21.40 10.45 -13.37
N ALA A 43 20.34 10.01 -14.07
CA ALA A 43 20.38 9.79 -15.52
C ALA A 43 20.78 11.05 -16.29
N ASP A 44 20.28 12.22 -15.90
CA ASP A 44 20.65 13.52 -16.48
C ASP A 44 22.12 13.92 -16.22
N ILE A 45 22.73 13.44 -15.13
CA ILE A 45 24.17 13.61 -14.89
C ILE A 45 24.97 12.69 -15.83
N GLY A 46 24.51 11.46 -16.02
CA GLY A 46 25.14 10.47 -16.89
C GLY A 46 25.24 10.94 -18.34
N THR A 47 24.13 11.41 -18.88
CA THR A 47 24.06 11.96 -20.26
C THR A 47 24.97 13.17 -20.43
N ARG A 48 24.97 14.10 -19.46
CA ARG A 48 25.88 15.27 -19.49
C ARG A 48 27.36 14.90 -19.43
N VAL A 49 27.73 13.93 -18.58
CA VAL A 49 29.12 13.44 -18.50
C VAL A 49 29.52 12.75 -19.81
N HIS A 50 28.63 11.96 -20.40
CA HIS A 50 28.86 11.34 -21.71
C HIS A 50 29.13 12.38 -22.79
N ASP A 51 28.22 13.35 -22.96
CA ASP A 51 28.30 14.38 -24.00
C ASP A 51 29.56 15.26 -23.84
N GLN A 52 29.85 15.68 -22.61
CA GLN A 52 31.06 16.46 -22.32
C GLN A 52 32.33 15.63 -22.55
N GLY A 53 32.32 14.34 -22.21
CA GLY A 53 33.43 13.43 -22.47
C GLY A 53 33.69 13.24 -23.97
N THR A 54 32.63 13.11 -24.78
CA THR A 54 32.75 12.99 -26.24
C THR A 54 33.28 14.28 -26.86
N ALA A 55 32.77 15.44 -26.41
CA ALA A 55 33.24 16.74 -26.88
C ALA A 55 34.72 16.97 -26.53
N PHE A 56 35.13 16.63 -25.31
CA PHE A 56 36.53 16.74 -24.87
C PHE A 56 37.46 15.79 -25.64
N GLN A 57 37.04 14.55 -25.88
CA GLN A 57 37.76 13.60 -26.73
C GLN A 57 37.99 14.16 -28.13
N GLU A 58 36.94 14.72 -28.75
CA GLU A 58 37.04 15.28 -30.11
C GLU A 58 38.00 16.47 -30.16
N GLN A 59 38.01 17.29 -29.11
CA GLN A 59 38.92 18.42 -28.97
C GLN A 59 40.39 17.97 -28.84
N LEU A 60 40.65 16.93 -28.03
CA LEU A 60 41.98 16.31 -27.92
C LEU A 60 42.43 15.69 -29.24
N ARG A 61 41.53 14.99 -29.95
CA ARG A 61 41.81 14.37 -31.25
C ARG A 61 42.16 15.41 -32.30
N SER A 62 41.36 16.47 -32.41
CA SER A 62 41.62 17.60 -33.31
C SER A 62 42.96 18.27 -33.01
N THR A 63 43.28 18.46 -31.72
CA THR A 63 44.54 19.05 -31.28
C THR A 63 45.72 18.14 -31.63
N ALA A 64 45.60 16.84 -31.41
CA ALA A 64 46.63 15.86 -31.81
C ALA A 64 46.91 15.90 -33.31
N THR A 65 45.87 15.93 -34.14
CA THR A 65 46.00 16.02 -35.61
C THR A 65 46.64 17.34 -36.06
N ALA A 66 46.39 18.45 -35.35
CA ALA A 66 47.04 19.72 -35.62
C ALA A 66 48.54 19.68 -35.29
N LEU A 67 48.90 19.12 -34.13
CA LEU A 67 50.30 19.02 -33.70
C LEU A 67 51.11 18.01 -34.52
N GLU A 68 50.48 16.97 -35.07
CA GLU A 68 51.14 16.00 -35.94
C GLU A 68 51.79 16.65 -37.17
N LYS A 69 51.26 17.79 -37.63
CA LYS A 69 51.77 18.55 -38.78
C LYS A 69 53.04 19.36 -38.47
N VAL A 70 53.49 19.41 -37.21
CA VAL A 70 54.70 20.14 -36.82
C VAL A 70 55.95 19.31 -37.20
N PRO A 71 56.86 19.86 -38.03
CA PRO A 71 58.06 19.12 -38.46
C PRO A 71 59.00 18.80 -37.28
N PHE A 72 59.73 17.69 -37.39
CA PHE A 72 60.68 17.12 -36.42
C PHE A 72 60.13 16.61 -35.08
N ILE A 73 59.06 17.22 -34.53
CA ILE A 73 58.53 16.86 -33.20
C ILE A 73 57.05 16.44 -33.19
N GLY A 74 56.30 16.65 -34.28
CA GLY A 74 54.84 16.49 -34.29
C GLY A 74 54.33 15.13 -33.82
N LYS A 75 54.96 14.03 -34.25
CA LYS A 75 54.59 12.67 -33.83
C LYS A 75 54.84 12.39 -32.34
N SER A 76 55.91 12.94 -31.79
CA SER A 76 56.29 12.76 -30.39
C SER A 76 55.34 13.47 -29.42
N VAL A 77 54.67 14.54 -29.90
CA VAL A 77 53.74 15.34 -29.09
C VAL A 77 52.28 14.95 -29.36
N SER A 78 51.93 14.45 -30.55
CA SER A 78 50.56 14.02 -30.88
C SER A 78 50.18 12.67 -30.27
N ALA A 79 51.13 11.73 -30.12
CA ALA A 79 50.86 10.38 -29.61
C ALA A 79 50.29 10.38 -28.16
N PRO A 80 50.85 11.11 -27.18
CA PRO A 80 50.28 11.17 -25.82
C PRO A 80 48.87 11.75 -25.79
N LEU A 81 48.55 12.71 -26.66
CA LEU A 81 47.20 13.27 -26.77
C LEU A 81 46.20 12.26 -27.36
N GLN A 82 46.62 11.45 -28.34
CA GLN A 82 45.78 10.39 -28.89
C GLN A 82 45.47 9.32 -27.83
N ASP A 83 46.48 8.90 -27.07
CA ASP A 83 46.33 7.94 -25.96
C ASP A 83 45.44 8.50 -24.84
N ALA A 84 45.60 9.78 -24.50
CA ALA A 84 44.73 10.46 -23.55
C ALA A 84 43.26 10.52 -24.04
N SER A 85 43.04 10.77 -25.34
CA SER A 85 41.69 10.78 -25.93
C SER A 85 41.02 9.40 -25.87
N GLN A 86 41.76 8.33 -26.16
CA GLN A 86 41.24 6.97 -26.08
C GLN A 86 40.94 6.57 -24.63
N SER A 87 41.81 6.96 -23.70
CA SER A 87 41.61 6.70 -22.27
C SER A 87 40.38 7.43 -21.73
N ALA A 88 40.19 8.71 -22.12
CA ALA A 88 39.00 9.47 -21.81
C ALA A 88 37.72 8.81 -22.37
N GLN A 89 37.77 8.28 -23.59
CA GLN A 89 36.64 7.55 -24.18
C GLN A 89 36.28 6.28 -23.40
N ARG A 90 37.28 5.50 -22.99
CA ARG A 90 37.05 4.28 -22.19
C ARG A 90 36.47 4.61 -20.81
N ILE A 91 36.92 5.69 -20.17
CA ILE A 91 36.39 6.15 -18.88
C ILE A 91 34.94 6.64 -19.02
N ALA A 92 34.64 7.42 -20.06
CA ALA A 92 33.27 7.88 -20.34
C ALA A 92 32.32 6.72 -20.65
N ALA A 93 32.78 5.72 -21.42
CA ALA A 93 32.01 4.52 -21.73
C ALA A 93 31.75 3.66 -20.48
N ALA A 94 32.79 3.40 -19.67
CA ALA A 94 32.67 2.64 -18.43
C ALA A 94 31.73 3.32 -17.41
N GLY A 95 31.78 4.66 -17.32
CA GLY A 95 30.88 5.44 -16.46
C GLY A 95 29.41 5.31 -16.86
N ALA A 96 29.11 5.29 -18.16
CA ALA A 96 27.75 5.10 -18.67
C ALA A 96 27.22 3.67 -18.42
N GLU A 97 28.08 2.65 -18.58
CA GLU A 97 27.71 1.24 -18.43
C GLU A 97 27.42 0.88 -16.95
N GLN A 98 28.26 1.35 -16.02
CA GLN A 98 28.08 1.11 -14.57
C GLN A 98 26.82 1.79 -14.01
N GLN A 99 26.37 2.85 -14.67
CA GLN A 99 25.17 3.60 -14.31
C GLN A 99 23.88 2.83 -14.63
N GLN A 100 23.84 2.06 -15.73
CA GLN A 100 22.66 1.27 -16.10
C GLN A 100 22.37 0.11 -15.13
N GLU A 101 23.38 -0.54 -14.57
CA GLU A 101 23.17 -1.62 -13.58
C GLU A 101 22.71 -1.09 -12.22
N THR A 102 23.31 0.01 -11.77
CA THR A 102 22.99 0.62 -10.46
C THR A 102 21.56 1.17 -10.45
N LEU A 103 21.10 1.74 -11.56
CA LEU A 103 19.72 2.21 -11.72
C LEU A 103 18.69 1.08 -11.61
N HIS A 104 19.04 -0.13 -12.06
CA HIS A 104 18.16 -1.30 -11.94
C HIS A 104 17.97 -1.75 -10.48
N VAL A 105 19.07 -1.77 -9.71
CA VAL A 105 19.04 -2.10 -8.26
C VAL A 105 18.27 -1.04 -7.48
N ALA A 106 18.44 0.24 -7.82
CA ALA A 106 17.69 1.34 -7.21
C ALA A 106 16.18 1.22 -7.48
N HIS A 107 15.80 0.89 -8.71
CA HIS A 107 14.40 0.61 -9.07
C HIS A 107 13.82 -0.57 -8.29
N LEU A 108 14.58 -1.67 -8.17
CA LEU A 108 14.14 -2.85 -7.43
C LEU A 108 13.94 -2.53 -5.95
N LEU A 109 14.90 -1.87 -5.31
CA LEU A 109 14.82 -1.53 -3.88
C LEU A 109 13.69 -0.53 -3.59
N GLY A 110 13.53 0.50 -4.43
CA GLY A 110 12.46 1.49 -4.29
C GLY A 110 11.06 0.88 -4.44
N THR A 111 10.90 0.00 -5.44
CA THR A 111 9.61 -0.68 -5.69
C THR A 111 9.30 -1.70 -4.60
N SER A 112 10.31 -2.45 -4.14
CA SER A 112 10.17 -3.44 -3.06
C SER A 112 9.73 -2.78 -1.76
N SER A 113 10.35 -1.66 -1.39
CA SER A 113 10.01 -0.92 -0.17
C SER A 113 8.56 -0.43 -0.20
N THR A 114 8.10 0.06 -1.35
CA THR A 114 6.71 0.48 -1.57
C THR A 114 5.74 -0.70 -1.50
N ALA A 115 6.07 -1.83 -2.12
CA ALA A 115 5.24 -3.03 -2.13
C ALA A 115 5.06 -3.62 -0.73
N VAL A 116 6.13 -3.66 0.08
CA VAL A 116 6.06 -4.14 1.48
C VAL A 116 5.10 -3.27 2.30
N LEU A 117 5.16 -1.94 2.17
CA LEU A 117 4.25 -1.03 2.85
C LEU A 117 2.78 -1.29 2.46
N ILE A 118 2.50 -1.47 1.17
CA ILE A 118 1.15 -1.79 0.68
C ILE A 118 0.66 -3.14 1.23
N ILE A 119 1.52 -4.17 1.24
CA ILE A 119 1.15 -5.50 1.75
C ILE A 119 0.80 -5.43 3.24
N VAL A 120 1.59 -4.73 4.05
CA VAL A 120 1.30 -4.55 5.48
C VAL A 120 -0.05 -3.87 5.69
N LEU A 121 -0.33 -2.80 4.94
CA LEU A 121 -1.61 -2.09 4.98
C LEU A 121 -2.80 -3.00 4.63
N VAL A 122 -2.66 -3.79 3.56
CA VAL A 122 -3.70 -4.75 3.12
C VAL A 122 -3.91 -5.85 4.16
N VAL A 123 -2.85 -6.40 4.74
CA VAL A 123 -2.95 -7.46 5.76
C VAL A 123 -3.66 -6.94 7.02
N VAL A 124 -3.30 -5.74 7.49
CA VAL A 124 -3.96 -5.10 8.63
C VAL A 124 -5.43 -4.84 8.31
N TRP A 125 -5.75 -4.30 7.13
CA TRP A 125 -7.12 -4.08 6.68
C TRP A 125 -7.94 -5.39 6.63
N ILE A 126 -7.39 -6.46 6.04
CA ILE A 126 -8.05 -7.77 5.95
C ILE A 126 -8.27 -8.35 7.35
N ARG A 127 -7.29 -8.24 8.26
CA ARG A 127 -7.38 -8.81 9.61
C ARG A 127 -8.46 -8.15 10.45
N TYR A 128 -8.67 -6.84 10.29
CA TYR A 128 -9.70 -6.09 11.00
C TYR A 128 -11.07 -6.15 10.32
N ARG A 129 -11.13 -6.00 8.99
CA ARG A 129 -12.39 -5.98 8.23
C ARG A 129 -12.96 -7.38 7.97
N GLY A 130 -12.08 -8.38 7.82
CA GLY A 130 -12.45 -9.77 7.56
C GLY A 130 -13.26 -10.41 8.68
N GLY A 131 -13.06 -9.98 9.93
CA GLY A 131 -13.85 -10.45 11.07
C GLY A 131 -15.34 -10.08 10.96
N PHE A 132 -15.63 -8.87 10.51
CA PHE A 132 -17.01 -8.38 10.34
C PHE A 132 -17.69 -9.04 9.13
N ILE A 133 -16.97 -9.16 8.01
CA ILE A 133 -17.49 -9.80 6.79
C ILE A 133 -17.79 -11.29 7.06
N ARG A 134 -16.88 -12.02 7.70
CA ARG A 134 -17.11 -13.42 8.07
C ARG A 134 -18.32 -13.57 8.99
N LEU A 135 -18.43 -12.72 10.00
CA LEU A 135 -19.53 -12.79 10.95
C LEU A 135 -20.87 -12.44 10.30
N ALA A 136 -20.91 -11.44 9.42
CA ALA A 136 -22.10 -11.08 8.64
C ALA A 136 -22.52 -12.22 7.70
N THR A 137 -21.58 -12.84 6.98
CA THR A 137 -21.87 -13.97 6.09
C THR A 137 -22.38 -15.19 6.85
N LEU A 138 -21.82 -15.50 8.02
CA LEU A 138 -22.30 -16.60 8.87
C LEU A 138 -23.70 -16.30 9.42
N THR A 139 -23.96 -15.08 9.88
CA THR A 139 -25.27 -14.64 10.36
C THR A 139 -26.32 -14.65 9.23
N GLN A 140 -25.94 -14.25 8.02
CA GLN A 140 -26.81 -14.30 6.85
C GLN A 140 -27.15 -15.75 6.46
N ARG A 141 -26.14 -16.65 6.44
CA ARG A 141 -26.35 -18.08 6.16
C ARG A 141 -27.24 -18.74 7.22
N LEU A 142 -27.02 -18.44 8.51
CA LEU A 142 -27.88 -18.91 9.59
C LEU A 142 -29.33 -18.45 9.41
N GLY A 143 -29.53 -17.20 9.00
CA GLY A 143 -30.86 -16.65 8.76
C GLY A 143 -31.62 -17.29 7.58
N GLN A 144 -30.95 -18.05 6.71
CA GLN A 144 -31.56 -18.76 5.59
C GLN A 144 -31.89 -20.23 5.91
N GLN A 145 -31.46 -20.75 7.05
CA GLN A 145 -31.82 -22.10 7.48
C GLN A 145 -33.26 -22.15 8.04
N PRO A 146 -33.92 -23.33 7.98
CA PRO A 146 -35.07 -23.60 8.82
C PRO A 146 -34.70 -23.26 10.29
N ASP A 147 -35.57 -22.53 10.98
CA ASP A 147 -35.37 -22.03 12.35
C ASP A 147 -34.26 -20.97 12.53
N GLY A 148 -33.77 -20.39 11.44
CA GLY A 148 -32.71 -19.37 11.46
C GLY A 148 -33.03 -18.16 12.34
N ALA A 149 -34.29 -17.76 12.43
CA ALA A 149 -34.73 -16.68 13.32
C ALA A 149 -34.57 -17.03 14.81
N GLU A 150 -34.88 -18.27 15.20
CA GLU A 150 -34.73 -18.75 16.57
C GLU A 150 -33.25 -18.87 16.97
N LEU A 151 -32.41 -19.39 16.08
CA LEU A 151 -30.95 -19.48 16.31
C LEU A 151 -30.31 -18.10 16.45
N LEU A 152 -30.75 -17.12 15.64
CA LEU A 152 -30.31 -15.74 15.78
C LEU A 152 -30.80 -15.12 17.09
N ALA A 153 -32.02 -15.44 17.54
CA ALA A 153 -32.56 -14.97 18.80
C ALA A 153 -31.79 -15.53 20.01
N VAL A 154 -31.45 -16.83 20.01
CA VAL A 154 -30.63 -17.47 21.05
C VAL A 154 -29.24 -16.85 21.11
N ARG A 155 -28.63 -16.60 19.95
CA ARG A 155 -27.33 -15.94 19.89
C ARG A 155 -27.41 -14.49 20.39
N ALA A 156 -28.50 -13.79 20.11
CA ALA A 156 -28.74 -12.45 20.66
C ALA A 156 -28.80 -12.49 22.20
N LEU A 157 -29.53 -13.46 22.78
CA LEU A 157 -29.66 -13.62 24.23
C LEU A 157 -28.32 -13.89 24.92
N THR A 158 -27.45 -14.69 24.31
CA THR A 158 -26.17 -15.12 24.92
C THR A 158 -25.02 -14.13 24.70
N THR A 159 -25.05 -13.37 23.61
CA THR A 159 -23.91 -12.52 23.22
C THR A 159 -24.20 -11.02 23.32
N ARG A 160 -25.46 -10.60 23.52
CA ARG A 160 -25.85 -9.18 23.48
C ARG A 160 -26.47 -8.73 24.79
N ASN A 161 -25.75 -7.84 25.48
CA ASN A 161 -26.27 -7.12 26.66
C ASN A 161 -27.54 -6.29 26.34
N ALA A 162 -27.76 -5.94 25.07
CA ALA A 162 -28.94 -5.21 24.63
C ALA A 162 -30.22 -6.05 24.62
N ALA A 163 -30.13 -7.38 24.71
CA ALA A 163 -31.30 -8.25 24.79
C ALA A 163 -32.13 -7.97 26.06
N GLY A 164 -31.48 -7.62 27.17
CA GLY A 164 -32.17 -7.23 28.41
C GLY A 164 -32.95 -5.92 28.33
N ARG A 165 -32.81 -5.14 27.24
CA ARG A 165 -33.58 -3.91 27.01
C ARG A 165 -34.93 -4.16 26.31
N LEU A 166 -35.22 -5.39 25.90
CA LEU A 166 -36.49 -5.76 25.26
C LEU A 166 -37.63 -6.02 26.27
N GLY A 167 -37.34 -5.96 27.58
CA GLY A 167 -38.31 -6.15 28.66
C GLY A 167 -37.78 -7.04 29.79
N VAL A 168 -38.36 -6.91 30.98
CA VAL A 168 -38.00 -7.72 32.17
C VAL A 168 -38.42 -9.19 32.02
N ASP A 169 -39.37 -9.46 31.13
CA ASP A 169 -40.02 -10.75 30.84
C ASP A 169 -39.51 -11.41 29.54
N VAL A 170 -38.45 -10.88 28.93
CA VAL A 170 -37.91 -11.35 27.63
C VAL A 170 -37.60 -12.85 27.64
N VAL A 171 -37.08 -13.37 28.75
CA VAL A 171 -36.73 -14.80 28.88
C VAL A 171 -38.00 -15.66 28.92
N ASP A 172 -39.04 -15.20 29.62
CA ASP A 172 -40.30 -15.94 29.73
C ASP A 172 -41.07 -15.91 28.41
N ARG A 173 -41.17 -14.75 27.74
CA ARG A 173 -41.78 -14.65 26.41
C ARG A 173 -41.02 -15.46 25.36
N TRP A 174 -39.68 -15.51 25.44
CA TRP A 174 -38.89 -16.40 24.58
C TRP A 174 -39.17 -17.89 24.84
N ARG A 175 -39.29 -18.31 26.12
CA ARG A 175 -39.64 -19.71 26.47
C ARG A 175 -41.01 -20.13 25.95
N HIS A 176 -41.97 -19.20 25.90
CA HIS A 176 -43.29 -19.42 25.34
C HIS A 176 -43.36 -19.29 23.80
N ARG A 177 -42.20 -19.18 23.13
CA ARG A 177 -42.08 -19.00 21.68
C ARG A 177 -42.88 -17.82 21.13
N ASP A 178 -42.90 -16.70 21.86
CA ASP A 178 -43.52 -15.47 21.37
C ASP A 178 -42.88 -15.02 20.04
N PRO A 179 -43.64 -15.02 18.92
CA PRO A 179 -43.11 -14.67 17.60
C PRO A 179 -42.57 -13.24 17.51
N GLU A 180 -43.07 -12.30 18.33
CA GLU A 180 -42.60 -10.92 18.33
C GLU A 180 -41.24 -10.79 19.00
N VAL A 181 -41.05 -11.47 20.14
CA VAL A 181 -39.78 -11.45 20.89
C VAL A 181 -38.68 -12.16 20.10
N ILE A 182 -38.99 -13.29 19.45
CA ILE A 182 -38.04 -13.99 18.58
C ILE A 182 -37.60 -13.09 17.42
N ARG A 183 -38.53 -12.41 16.74
CA ARG A 183 -38.21 -11.45 15.68
C ARG A 183 -37.37 -10.28 16.19
N ALA A 184 -37.74 -9.68 17.32
CA ALA A 184 -37.02 -8.55 17.90
C ALA A 184 -35.57 -8.91 18.29
N LEU A 185 -35.35 -10.10 18.84
CA LEU A 185 -34.03 -10.63 19.19
C LEU A 185 -33.20 -10.96 17.93
N ALA A 186 -33.82 -11.61 16.94
CA ALA A 186 -33.16 -11.91 15.66
C ALA A 186 -32.74 -10.62 14.93
N ASP A 187 -33.58 -9.58 14.95
CA ASP A 187 -33.29 -8.29 14.36
C ASP A 187 -32.19 -7.53 15.12
N LEU A 188 -32.11 -7.70 16.44
CA LEU A 188 -31.04 -7.18 17.26
C LEU A 188 -29.69 -7.79 16.89
N GLU A 189 -29.64 -9.11 16.63
CA GLU A 189 -28.42 -9.78 16.14
C GLU A 189 -28.07 -9.33 14.72
N ARG A 190 -29.06 -9.22 13.80
CA ARG A 190 -28.84 -8.76 12.41
C ARG A 190 -28.30 -7.33 12.34
N ARG A 191 -28.88 -6.41 13.12
CA ARG A 191 -28.39 -5.02 13.19
C ARG A 191 -26.96 -4.93 13.74
N SER A 192 -26.61 -5.81 14.67
CA SER A 192 -25.26 -5.84 15.26
C SER A 192 -24.16 -6.29 14.28
N THR A 193 -24.52 -7.01 13.21
CA THR A 193 -23.62 -7.47 12.14
C THR A 193 -23.75 -6.65 10.86
N GLY A 194 -24.45 -5.51 10.90
CA GLY A 194 -24.60 -4.59 9.77
C GLY A 194 -25.58 -5.05 8.69
N LEU A 195 -26.30 -6.15 8.91
CA LEU A 195 -27.37 -6.59 8.03
C LEU A 195 -28.61 -5.71 8.28
N ARG A 196 -28.96 -4.86 7.31
CA ARG A 196 -30.22 -4.11 7.34
C ARG A 196 -31.38 -5.08 7.22
N VAL A 197 -32.22 -5.12 8.24
CA VAL A 197 -33.49 -5.88 8.21
C VAL A 197 -34.44 -5.14 7.28
N ALA A 198 -34.97 -5.83 6.27
CA ALA A 198 -36.02 -5.29 5.43
C ALA A 198 -37.28 -5.03 6.28
N PRO A 199 -37.92 -3.85 6.17
CA PRO A 199 -39.10 -3.54 6.97
C PRO A 199 -40.22 -4.54 6.65
N SER A 200 -40.81 -5.11 7.68
CA SER A 200 -42.02 -5.93 7.59
C SER A 200 -43.13 -5.10 6.96
N ARG A 201 -43.57 -5.47 5.74
CA ARG A 201 -44.82 -4.98 5.16
C ARG A 201 -45.96 -5.54 6.01
N THR A 202 -46.65 -4.66 6.72
CA THR A 202 -47.94 -4.93 7.36
C THR A 202 -49.00 -5.09 6.26
N SER A 203 -49.68 -6.23 6.23
CA SER A 203 -50.96 -6.42 5.53
C SER A 203 -52.05 -6.61 6.56
#